data_AF-A0A938DIH5-F1
#
_entry.id   AF-A0A938DIH5-F1
#
_cell.length_a   1.000
_cell.length_b   1.000
_cell.length_c   1.000
_cell.angle_alpha   90.00
_cell.angle_beta   90.00
_cell.angle_gamma   90.00
#
_symmetry.space_group_name_H-M   'P 1'
#
loop_
_entity.id
_entity.type
_entity.pdbx_description
1 polymer ?
#
loop_
_entity_poly.entity_id
_entity_poly.type
_entity_poly.pdbx_seq_one_letter_code
_entity_poly.pdbx_strand_id
1 'polypeptide(L)'
;MPRPSASMVAFACHPSNANPRAPVTSFVAHQNPFTPFDTAPREPAHVGRIPHDDIIPQLIGDSFRHRVGVKPLDLANWFVYDGEWEPTIAMKRELLAQRRESVLAFRDDAHDVAQEAAELVLAWVGKSTERRGVDALVDAALAVPDDLTVLRSIDTPDGEQLPFVAGVVCSPSRWRLTEKIGLDMLAVHKPVALYAEHIG
;
A
#
# COMPACT_ATOMS: atom_id res chain seq x y z
N MET A 1 24.23 12.05 6.59
CA MET A 1 23.85 10.67 6.24
C MET A 1 22.42 10.75 5.72
N PRO A 2 22.14 10.45 4.44
CA PRO A 2 20.77 10.55 3.94
C PRO A 2 19.96 9.34 4.41
N ARG A 3 18.69 9.59 4.76
CA ARG A 3 17.73 8.61 5.29
C ARG A 3 16.69 8.33 4.21
N PRO A 4 16.34 7.08 3.88
CA PRO A 4 15.22 6.82 2.99
C PRO A 4 13.91 6.96 3.77
N SER A 5 12.97 7.72 3.21
CA SER A 5 11.63 7.94 3.76
C SER A 5 10.60 7.32 2.81
N ALA A 6 9.80 6.38 3.29
CA ALA A 6 8.66 5.80 2.56
C ALA A 6 7.36 6.05 3.35
N SER A 7 6.25 6.35 2.66
CA SER A 7 4.97 6.81 3.22
C SER A 7 3.76 6.02 2.65
N MET A 8 2.70 5.82 3.45
CA MET A 8 1.45 5.11 3.05
C MET A 8 0.20 5.76 3.69
N VAL A 9 -0.98 5.67 3.04
CA VAL A 9 -2.25 6.36 3.39
C VAL A 9 -3.41 5.36 3.58
N ALA A 10 -4.30 5.58 4.55
CA ALA A 10 -5.56 4.83 4.75
C ALA A 10 -6.78 5.75 4.97
N PHE A 11 -7.97 5.35 4.52
CA PHE A 11 -9.23 6.12 4.54
C PHE A 11 -10.31 5.38 5.36
N ALA A 12 -11.10 6.10 6.16
CA ALA A 12 -12.23 5.53 6.92
C ALA A 12 -13.52 6.33 6.65
N CYS A 13 -14.61 5.62 6.29
CA CYS A 13 -15.94 6.22 6.10
C CYS A 13 -16.76 6.19 7.39
N HIS A 14 -17.50 7.26 7.65
CA HIS A 14 -18.34 7.46 8.83
C HIS A 14 -19.66 6.67 8.74
N PRO A 15 -20.04 5.82 9.72
CA PRO A 15 -21.33 5.15 9.74
C PRO A 15 -22.38 6.08 10.38
N SER A 16 -23.25 6.68 9.58
CA SER A 16 -24.46 7.32 10.11
C SER A 16 -25.47 6.24 10.52
N ASN A 17 -25.95 6.32 11.77
CA ASN A 17 -26.91 5.44 12.45
C ASN A 17 -26.41 4.07 12.92
N ALA A 18 -25.61 4.05 14.00
CA ALA A 18 -25.48 2.89 14.86
C ALA A 18 -25.59 3.27 16.35
N ASN A 19 -26.31 2.43 17.10
CA ASN A 19 -26.56 2.48 18.53
C ASN A 19 -25.25 2.70 19.34
N PRO A 20 -25.16 3.71 20.22
CA PRO A 20 -23.92 4.08 20.94
C PRO A 20 -23.40 3.04 21.96
N ARG A 21 -24.06 1.88 22.08
CA ARG A 21 -23.65 0.76 22.95
C ARG A 21 -23.38 -0.56 22.21
N ALA A 22 -23.43 -0.59 20.88
CA ALA A 22 -23.00 -1.76 20.12
C ALA A 22 -21.46 -1.79 20.05
N PRO A 23 -20.79 -2.94 20.29
CA PRO A 23 -19.37 -3.06 20.00
C PRO A 23 -19.15 -2.72 18.53
N VAL A 24 -18.21 -1.81 18.26
CA VAL A 24 -17.93 -1.17 16.95
C VAL A 24 -17.37 -2.18 15.92
N THR A 25 -17.37 -3.47 16.22
CA THR A 25 -16.65 -4.53 15.49
C THR A 25 -17.57 -5.53 14.79
N SER A 26 -18.72 -5.08 14.26
CA SER A 26 -19.40 -5.88 13.22
C SER A 26 -18.73 -5.57 11.88
N PHE A 27 -17.73 -6.38 11.52
CA PHE A 27 -17.06 -6.30 10.23
C PHE A 27 -18.02 -6.73 9.11
N VAL A 28 -18.01 -5.99 8.02
CA VAL A 28 -18.74 -6.36 6.80
C VAL A 28 -17.95 -7.45 6.10
N ALA A 29 -18.42 -8.69 6.19
CA ALA A 29 -17.93 -9.76 5.30
C ALA A 29 -18.34 -9.39 3.87
N HIS A 30 -17.39 -8.97 3.05
CA HIS A 30 -17.68 -8.60 1.68
C HIS A 30 -17.79 -9.86 0.82
N GLN A 31 -19.03 -10.29 0.61
CA GLN A 31 -19.37 -11.41 -0.26
C GLN A 31 -19.43 -11.03 -1.75
N ASN A 32 -19.28 -9.74 -2.06
CA ASN A 32 -19.40 -9.22 -3.41
C ASN A 32 -18.04 -8.80 -3.96
N PRO A 33 -17.75 -9.13 -5.23
CA PRO A 33 -16.58 -8.64 -5.92
C PRO A 33 -16.58 -7.09 -5.94
N PHE A 34 -15.56 -6.47 -5.35
CA PHE A 34 -15.39 -5.02 -5.26
C PHE A 34 -14.85 -4.41 -6.53
N THR A 35 -14.10 -5.19 -7.28
CA THR A 35 -13.63 -4.84 -8.61
C THR A 35 -14.32 -5.75 -9.64
N PRO A 36 -14.40 -5.37 -10.92
CA PRO A 36 -14.87 -6.25 -12.01
C PRO A 36 -14.07 -7.55 -12.14
N PHE A 37 -13.01 -7.70 -11.35
CA PHE A 37 -11.98 -8.73 -11.46
C PHE A 37 -11.99 -9.72 -10.29
N ASP A 38 -12.69 -9.39 -9.21
CA ASP A 38 -12.80 -10.25 -8.04
C ASP A 38 -13.73 -11.42 -8.39
N THR A 39 -13.34 -12.63 -8.02
CA THR A 39 -14.23 -13.79 -8.00
C THR A 39 -14.75 -14.00 -6.59
N ALA A 40 -16.04 -14.28 -6.45
CA ALA A 40 -16.63 -14.57 -5.14
C ALA A 40 -15.87 -15.74 -4.47
N PRO A 41 -15.54 -15.64 -3.17
CA PRO A 41 -14.92 -16.75 -2.44
C PRO A 41 -15.78 -18.02 -2.56
N ARG A 42 -15.14 -19.18 -2.79
CA ARG A 42 -15.85 -20.47 -2.85
C ARG A 42 -16.40 -20.90 -1.48
N GLU A 43 -15.80 -20.43 -0.39
CA GLU A 43 -16.30 -20.62 0.97
C GLU A 43 -16.30 -19.29 1.74
N PRO A 44 -17.28 -19.05 2.64
CA PRO A 44 -17.26 -17.89 3.51
C PRO A 44 -16.28 -18.15 4.67
N ALA A 45 -15.40 -17.19 4.97
CA ALA A 45 -14.97 -16.80 6.33
C ALA A 45 -13.54 -16.30 6.34
N HIS A 46 -13.29 -15.04 5.93
CA HIS A 46 -12.11 -14.32 6.42
C HIS A 46 -12.62 -13.06 7.13
N VAL A 47 -12.40 -13.00 8.44
CA VAL A 47 -12.68 -11.80 9.23
C VAL A 47 -11.43 -10.93 9.14
N GLY A 48 -11.42 -10.02 8.18
CA GLY A 48 -10.34 -9.04 8.05
C GLY A 48 -10.27 -8.19 9.31
N ARG A 49 -9.13 -8.25 10.01
CA ARG A 49 -8.83 -7.38 11.15
C ARG A 49 -8.04 -6.19 10.63
N ILE A 50 -8.31 -4.98 11.13
CA ILE A 50 -7.31 -3.90 11.01
C ILE A 50 -6.11 -4.38 11.83
N PRO A 51 -4.89 -4.50 11.26
CA PRO A 51 -3.79 -5.21 11.91
C PRO A 51 -3.28 -4.54 13.19
N HIS A 52 -3.71 -3.31 13.47
CA HIS A 52 -3.25 -2.57 14.63
C HIS A 52 -4.28 -1.56 15.12
N ASP A 53 -4.50 -1.54 16.44
CA ASP A 53 -5.21 -0.44 17.12
C ASP A 53 -4.44 0.90 17.01
N ASP A 54 -3.15 0.86 16.62
CA ASP A 54 -2.26 2.04 16.54
C ASP A 54 -2.35 2.78 15.20
N ILE A 55 -3.18 2.29 14.27
CA ILE A 55 -3.49 2.95 13.00
C ILE A 55 -4.90 3.57 13.06
N ILE A 56 -5.59 3.43 14.19
CA ILE A 56 -6.86 4.13 14.41
C ILE A 56 -6.57 5.64 14.40
N PRO A 57 -7.31 6.43 13.60
CA PRO A 57 -7.16 7.87 13.59
C PRO A 57 -7.28 8.41 15.01
N GLN A 58 -6.27 9.16 15.46
CA GLN A 58 -6.37 9.89 16.71
C GLN A 58 -7.45 10.96 16.56
N LEU A 59 -8.55 10.81 17.30
CA LEU A 59 -9.61 11.81 17.32
C LEU A 59 -9.08 13.06 18.05
N ILE A 60 -8.77 14.12 17.31
CA ILE A 60 -8.32 15.40 17.86
C ILE A 60 -9.26 16.51 17.37
N GLY A 61 -10.25 16.84 18.20
CA GLY A 61 -11.28 17.85 17.91
C GLY A 61 -12.49 17.31 17.12
N ASP A 62 -13.46 18.19 16.87
CA ASP A 62 -14.78 17.82 16.32
C ASP A 62 -14.89 17.96 14.79
N SER A 63 -13.83 18.42 14.12
CA SER A 63 -13.82 18.69 12.67
C SER A 63 -12.88 17.75 11.93
N PHE A 64 -13.40 17.03 10.93
CA PHE A 64 -12.58 16.24 10.01
C PHE A 64 -11.62 17.13 9.22
N ARG A 65 -10.32 16.87 9.31
CA ARG A 65 -9.27 17.51 8.50
C ARG A 65 -8.34 16.44 7.95
N HIS A 66 -7.99 16.54 6.67
CA HIS A 66 -6.92 15.73 6.11
C HIS A 66 -5.60 16.09 6.81
N ARG A 67 -4.92 15.09 7.37
CA ARG A 67 -3.59 15.22 7.98
C ARG A 67 -2.74 14.05 7.53
N VAL A 68 -1.45 14.30 7.30
CA VAL A 68 -0.46 13.23 7.15
C VAL A 68 -0.12 12.72 8.55
N GLY A 69 -0.73 11.62 8.96
CA GLY A 69 -0.49 10.97 10.26
C GLY A 69 0.80 10.16 10.27
N VAL A 70 1.95 10.78 10.02
CA VAL A 70 3.25 10.09 10.03
C VAL A 70 3.72 9.78 11.45
N LYS A 71 4.28 8.58 11.63
CA LYS A 71 5.02 8.16 12.82
C LYS A 71 6.33 7.51 12.38
N PRO A 72 7.41 7.58 13.19
CA PRO A 72 8.62 6.81 12.92
C PRO A 72 8.31 5.31 12.79
N LEU A 73 8.94 4.66 11.82
CA LEU A 73 8.78 3.23 11.58
C LEU A 73 9.58 2.42 12.62
N ASP A 74 8.94 1.44 13.26
CA ASP A 74 9.64 0.44 14.08
C ASP A 74 10.21 -0.65 13.17
N LEU A 75 11.52 -0.61 12.95
CA LEU A 75 12.20 -1.58 12.10
C LEU A 75 12.24 -3.00 12.69
N ALA A 76 12.02 -3.19 14.00
CA ALA A 76 11.93 -4.53 14.56
C ALA A 76 10.60 -5.21 14.20
N ASN A 77 9.54 -4.41 14.01
CA ASN A 77 8.19 -4.87 13.71
C ASN A 77 7.64 -4.19 12.44
N TRP A 78 8.47 -4.10 11.40
CA TRP A 78 8.11 -3.39 10.16
C TRP A 78 6.84 -3.95 9.53
N PHE A 79 6.79 -5.26 9.30
CA PHE A 79 5.60 -5.95 8.80
C PHE A 79 4.96 -6.79 9.90
N VAL A 80 3.63 -6.89 9.87
CA VAL A 80 2.85 -7.63 10.86
C VAL A 80 2.71 -9.09 10.42
N TYR A 81 3.15 -10.01 11.27
CA TYR A 81 2.89 -11.43 11.09
C TYR A 81 1.55 -11.81 11.73
N ASP A 82 0.59 -12.22 10.91
CA ASP A 82 -0.71 -12.71 11.35
C ASP A 82 -1.23 -13.85 10.44
N GLY A 83 -2.48 -14.26 10.67
CA GLY A 83 -3.11 -15.33 9.89
C GLY A 83 -3.37 -15.00 8.42
N GLU A 84 -3.29 -13.73 8.02
CA GLU A 84 -3.54 -13.27 6.65
C GLU A 84 -2.26 -13.25 5.80
N TRP A 85 -1.08 -13.45 6.41
CA TRP A 85 0.20 -13.45 5.70
C TRP A 85 0.20 -14.41 4.51
N GLU A 86 0.01 -15.71 4.74
CA GLU A 86 0.10 -16.71 3.67
C GLU A 86 -1.08 -16.67 2.68
N PRO A 87 -2.34 -16.46 3.11
CA PRO A 87 -3.44 -16.20 2.18
C PRO A 87 -3.15 -15.02 1.24
N THR A 88 -2.60 -13.91 1.77
CA THR A 88 -2.26 -12.74 0.97
C THR A 88 -1.13 -13.03 -0.02
N ILE A 89 -0.07 -13.73 0.40
CA ILE A 89 1.01 -14.13 -0.51
C ILE A 89 0.48 -15.05 -1.63
N ALA A 90 -0.41 -15.99 -1.31
CA ALA A 90 -1.03 -16.87 -2.31
C ALA A 90 -1.85 -16.09 -3.36
N MET A 91 -2.68 -15.13 -2.91
CA MET A 91 -3.41 -14.22 -3.80
C MET A 91 -2.47 -13.42 -4.70
N LYS A 92 -1.39 -12.86 -4.16
CA LYS A 92 -0.40 -12.09 -4.94
C LYS A 92 0.27 -12.95 -6.01
N ARG A 93 0.62 -14.20 -5.70
CA ARG A 93 1.16 -15.15 -6.70
C ARG A 93 0.19 -15.39 -7.84
N GLU A 94 -1.08 -15.59 -7.54
CA GLU A 94 -2.11 -15.81 -8.56
C GLU A 94 -2.28 -14.58 -9.46
N LEU A 95 -2.37 -13.38 -8.87
CA LEU A 95 -2.50 -12.13 -9.60
C LEU A 95 -1.28 -11.84 -10.48
N LEU A 96 -0.06 -12.08 -9.98
CA LEU A 96 1.16 -11.93 -10.77
C LEU A 96 1.26 -12.94 -11.91
N ALA A 97 0.70 -14.15 -11.76
CA ALA A 97 0.68 -15.16 -12.81
C ALA A 97 -0.36 -14.86 -13.89
N GLN A 98 -1.56 -14.44 -13.50
CA GLN A 98 -2.68 -14.27 -14.41
C GLN A 98 -2.80 -12.86 -14.99
N ARG A 99 -2.33 -11.84 -14.26
CA ARG A 99 -2.63 -10.42 -14.50
C ARG A 99 -1.44 -9.52 -14.23
N ARG A 100 -0.23 -9.98 -14.56
CA ARG A 100 1.04 -9.28 -14.28
C ARG A 100 0.98 -7.80 -14.65
N GLU A 101 0.49 -7.45 -15.84
CA GLU A 101 0.42 -6.07 -16.34
C GLU A 101 -0.53 -5.15 -15.53
N SER A 102 -1.48 -5.73 -14.78
CA SER A 102 -2.39 -4.96 -13.92
C SER A 102 -1.80 -4.67 -12.55
N VAL A 103 -0.93 -5.53 -12.05
CA VAL A 103 -0.40 -5.47 -10.68
C VAL A 103 1.07 -5.07 -10.62
N LEU A 104 1.81 -5.18 -11.72
CA LEU A 104 3.19 -4.74 -11.86
C LEU A 104 3.25 -3.65 -12.93
N ALA A 105 3.79 -2.49 -12.56
CA ALA A 105 4.11 -1.43 -13.51
C ALA A 105 5.37 -0.69 -13.05
N PHE A 106 6.15 -0.21 -14.01
CA PHE A 106 7.42 0.45 -13.77
C PHE A 106 7.82 1.34 -14.95
N ARG A 107 8.70 2.30 -14.69
CA ARG A 107 9.44 3.06 -15.72
C ARG A 107 10.73 2.35 -16.08
N ASP A 108 11.22 2.57 -17.30
CA ASP A 108 12.49 2.01 -17.78
C ASP A 108 13.69 2.38 -16.89
N ASP A 109 13.63 3.54 -16.24
CA ASP A 109 14.65 4.04 -15.33
C ASP A 109 14.43 3.60 -13.87
N ALA A 110 13.60 2.60 -13.56
CA ALA A 110 13.27 2.25 -12.18
C ALA A 110 14.12 1.12 -11.56
N HIS A 111 14.96 0.43 -12.33
CA HIS A 111 15.55 -0.84 -11.92
C HIS A 111 16.48 -0.75 -10.69
N ASP A 112 17.36 0.22 -10.61
CA ASP A 112 18.29 0.45 -9.49
C ASP A 112 17.55 0.76 -8.18
N VAL A 113 16.58 1.67 -8.18
CA VAL A 113 15.80 2.00 -6.97
C VAL A 113 14.85 0.87 -6.58
N ALA A 114 14.33 0.11 -7.54
CA ALA A 114 13.55 -1.09 -7.28
C ALA A 114 14.41 -2.20 -6.65
N GLN A 115 15.67 -2.34 -7.06
CA GLN A 115 16.63 -3.25 -6.46
C GLN A 115 16.87 -2.91 -4.99
N GLU A 116 17.17 -1.64 -4.68
CA GLU A 116 17.43 -1.20 -3.31
C GLU A 116 16.22 -1.45 -2.40
N ALA A 117 15.02 -1.11 -2.87
CA ALA A 117 13.78 -1.37 -2.13
C ALA A 117 13.57 -2.87 -1.87
N ALA A 118 13.85 -3.72 -2.87
CA ALA A 118 13.74 -5.16 -2.74
C ALA A 118 14.72 -5.72 -1.71
N GLU A 119 15.97 -5.26 -1.72
CA GLU A 119 17.02 -5.69 -0.79
C GLU A 119 16.64 -5.35 0.66
N LEU A 120 16.11 -4.16 0.91
CA LEU A 120 15.66 -3.75 2.24
C LEU A 120 14.55 -4.66 2.78
N VAL A 121 13.52 -4.92 1.96
CA VAL A 121 12.38 -5.76 2.35
C VAL A 121 12.81 -7.21 2.55
N LEU A 122 13.57 -7.77 1.60
CA LEU A 122 14.04 -9.15 1.66
C LEU A 122 14.98 -9.37 2.85
N ALA A 123 15.91 -8.45 3.10
CA ALA A 123 16.80 -8.52 4.25
C ALA A 123 16.01 -8.54 5.57
N TRP A 124 14.95 -7.74 5.69
CA TRP A 124 14.11 -7.71 6.88
C TRP A 124 13.43 -9.06 7.16
N VAL A 125 12.90 -9.73 6.13
CA VAL A 125 12.32 -11.08 6.27
C VAL A 125 13.37 -12.20 6.31
N GLY A 126 14.67 -11.87 6.34
CA GLY A 126 15.77 -12.85 6.36
C GLY A 126 15.94 -13.63 5.05
N LYS A 127 15.57 -13.03 3.91
CA LYS A 127 15.67 -13.62 2.57
C LYS A 127 16.61 -12.81 1.68
N SER A 128 16.96 -13.39 0.54
CA SER A 128 17.68 -12.71 -0.55
C SER A 128 17.19 -13.25 -1.90
N THR A 129 17.54 -12.57 -2.99
CA THR A 129 17.22 -13.01 -4.35
C THR A 129 18.39 -12.82 -5.32
N GLU A 130 18.48 -13.70 -6.30
CA GLU A 130 19.40 -13.58 -7.44
C GLU A 130 18.81 -12.74 -8.58
N ARG A 131 17.49 -12.47 -8.56
CA ARG A 131 16.86 -11.56 -9.53
C ARG A 131 17.33 -10.13 -9.31
N ARG A 132 17.09 -9.28 -10.33
CA ARG A 132 17.59 -7.91 -10.35
C ARG A 132 16.50 -6.90 -10.69
N GLY A 133 16.67 -5.70 -10.17
CA GLY A 133 15.79 -4.56 -10.35
C GLY A 133 14.33 -4.87 -10.06
N VAL A 134 13.45 -4.57 -11.01
CA VAL A 134 12.02 -4.81 -10.88
C VAL A 134 11.67 -6.28 -10.60
N ASP A 135 12.43 -7.25 -11.10
CA ASP A 135 12.17 -8.66 -10.79
C ASP A 135 12.55 -9.01 -9.35
N ALA A 136 13.56 -8.35 -8.78
CA ALA A 136 13.84 -8.45 -7.34
C ALA A 136 12.70 -7.84 -6.52
N LEU A 137 12.13 -6.71 -6.97
CA LEU A 137 10.96 -6.10 -6.35
C LEU A 137 9.74 -7.03 -6.35
N VAL A 138 9.54 -7.82 -7.41
CA VAL A 138 8.50 -8.86 -7.45
C VAL A 138 8.74 -9.93 -6.38
N ASP A 139 9.97 -10.40 -6.22
CA ASP A 139 10.30 -11.36 -5.16
C ASP A 139 10.07 -10.77 -3.76
N ALA A 140 10.43 -9.49 -3.55
CA ALA A 140 10.17 -8.77 -2.31
C ALA A 140 8.67 -8.63 -2.02
N ALA A 141 7.88 -8.26 -3.03
CA ALA A 141 6.43 -8.19 -2.90
C ALA A 141 5.79 -9.56 -2.63
N LEU A 142 6.39 -10.66 -3.10
CA LEU A 142 5.97 -12.02 -2.78
C LEU A 142 6.51 -12.53 -1.44
N ALA A 143 7.26 -11.72 -0.71
CA ALA A 143 7.81 -12.04 0.60
C ALA A 143 7.07 -11.35 1.76
N VAL A 144 6.25 -10.33 1.50
CA VAL A 144 5.45 -9.60 2.50
C VAL A 144 4.00 -9.40 2.01
N PRO A 145 3.00 -9.32 2.90
CA PRO A 145 1.61 -9.14 2.51
C PRO A 145 1.35 -7.77 1.85
N ASP A 146 1.96 -6.70 2.36
CA ASP A 146 1.80 -5.33 1.89
C ASP A 146 2.13 -5.14 0.40
N ASP A 147 1.36 -4.25 -0.25
CA ASP A 147 1.65 -3.77 -1.60
C ASP A 147 2.84 -2.79 -1.56
N LEU A 148 3.73 -2.89 -2.55
CA LEU A 148 4.95 -2.10 -2.58
C LEU A 148 4.93 -1.09 -3.73
N THR A 149 5.27 0.16 -3.43
CA THR A 149 5.52 1.20 -4.41
C THR A 149 6.88 1.85 -4.15
N VAL A 150 7.60 2.18 -5.21
CA VAL A 150 8.95 2.75 -5.16
C VAL A 150 8.90 4.16 -5.74
N LEU A 151 9.42 5.11 -4.98
CA LEU A 151 9.59 6.50 -5.40
C LEU A 151 11.07 6.74 -5.71
N ARG A 152 11.35 7.57 -6.71
CA ARG A 152 12.71 8.02 -7.04
C ARG A 152 12.85 9.49 -6.68
N SER A 153 13.91 9.86 -5.97
CA SER A 153 14.31 11.26 -5.84
C SER A 153 14.94 11.73 -7.15
N ILE A 154 14.39 12.82 -7.71
CA ILE A 154 14.88 13.48 -8.93
C ILE A 154 15.09 14.95 -8.61
N ASP A 155 16.34 15.42 -8.73
CA ASP A 155 16.65 16.84 -8.63
C ASP A 155 16.18 17.56 -9.90
N THR A 156 15.32 18.56 -9.73
CA THR A 156 14.86 19.43 -10.82
C THR A 156 15.18 20.90 -10.52
N PRO A 157 15.18 21.80 -11.53
CA PRO A 157 15.35 23.23 -11.29
C PRO A 157 14.36 23.82 -10.29
N ASP A 158 13.17 23.23 -10.18
CA ASP A 158 12.08 23.67 -9.30
C ASP A 158 12.09 22.95 -7.92
N GLY A 159 13.11 22.12 -7.65
CA GLY A 159 13.27 21.35 -6.42
C GLY A 159 13.30 19.84 -6.61
N GLU A 160 13.36 19.11 -5.50
CA GLU A 160 13.30 17.64 -5.51
C GLU A 160 11.88 17.17 -5.86
N GLN A 161 11.79 16.23 -6.82
CA GLN A 161 10.56 15.51 -7.14
C GLN A 161 10.69 14.06 -6.70
N LEU A 162 9.56 13.49 -6.25
CA LEU A 162 9.47 12.09 -5.82
C LEU A 162 8.38 11.35 -6.62
N PRO A 163 8.56 11.12 -7.93
CA PRO A 163 7.60 10.33 -8.70
C PRO A 163 7.60 8.86 -8.27
N PHE A 164 6.43 8.24 -8.36
CA PHE A 164 6.28 6.78 -8.32
C PHE A 164 6.90 6.19 -9.59
N VAL A 165 7.91 5.33 -9.47
CA VAL A 165 8.64 4.79 -10.63
C VAL A 165 8.48 3.29 -10.82
N ALA A 166 8.12 2.55 -9.77
CA ALA A 166 7.78 1.14 -9.87
C ALA A 166 6.80 0.74 -8.77
N GLY A 167 6.09 -0.38 -8.96
CA GLY A 167 5.30 -0.97 -7.89
C GLY A 167 4.80 -2.36 -8.21
N VAL A 168 4.50 -3.11 -7.16
CA VAL A 168 3.74 -4.36 -7.19
C VAL A 168 2.55 -4.17 -6.26
N VAL A 169 1.38 -3.95 -6.84
CA VAL A 169 0.15 -3.57 -6.14
C VAL A 169 -0.98 -4.51 -6.53
N CYS A 170 -1.35 -5.39 -5.60
CA CYS A 170 -2.31 -6.47 -5.81
C CYS A 170 -3.67 -6.19 -5.18
N SER A 171 -3.77 -5.30 -4.19
CA SER A 171 -5.00 -4.95 -3.47
C SER A 171 -5.24 -3.43 -3.38
N PRO A 172 -5.28 -2.69 -4.51
CA PRO A 172 -5.46 -1.24 -4.49
C PRO A 172 -6.88 -0.83 -4.06
N SER A 173 -6.98 0.22 -3.24
CA SER A 173 -8.27 0.80 -2.85
C SER A 173 -8.83 1.74 -3.93
N ARG A 174 -9.48 1.16 -4.96
CA ARG A 174 -10.16 1.89 -6.05
C ARG A 174 -9.26 2.78 -6.92
N TRP A 175 -8.03 2.33 -7.18
CA TRP A 175 -7.11 2.97 -8.13
C TRP A 175 -6.34 1.93 -8.94
N ARG A 176 -5.71 2.36 -10.04
CA ARG A 176 -4.89 1.50 -10.90
C ARG A 176 -3.43 1.93 -10.86
N LEU A 177 -2.52 0.98 -10.70
CA LEU A 177 -1.08 1.26 -10.59
C LEU A 177 -0.54 1.99 -11.82
N THR A 178 -0.92 1.54 -13.01
CA THR A 178 -0.49 2.11 -14.30
C THR A 178 -0.87 3.58 -14.49
N GLU A 179 -1.92 4.05 -13.82
CA GLU A 179 -2.34 5.46 -13.86
C GLU A 179 -1.51 6.36 -12.92
N LYS A 180 -0.69 5.77 -12.04
CA LYS A 180 0.10 6.49 -11.03
C LYS A 180 1.59 6.50 -11.32
N ILE A 181 2.09 5.55 -12.12
CA ILE A 181 3.51 5.52 -12.51
C ILE A 181 3.87 6.82 -13.25
N GLY A 182 4.97 7.43 -12.81
CA GLY A 182 5.51 8.70 -13.31
C GLY A 182 4.95 9.95 -12.64
N LEU A 183 3.89 9.83 -11.84
CA LEU A 183 3.30 10.97 -11.12
C LEU A 183 3.97 11.14 -9.75
N ASP A 184 4.03 12.37 -9.25
CA ASP A 184 4.46 12.68 -7.89
C ASP A 184 3.33 12.53 -6.85
N MET A 185 3.69 12.67 -5.57
CA MET A 185 2.75 12.58 -4.45
C MET A 185 1.57 13.55 -4.56
N LEU A 186 1.73 14.75 -5.11
CA LEU A 186 0.63 15.69 -5.22
C LEU A 186 -0.32 15.28 -6.37
N ALA A 187 0.24 14.90 -7.51
CA ALA A 187 -0.50 14.50 -8.70
C ALA A 187 -1.30 13.22 -8.48
N VAL A 188 -0.75 12.20 -7.80
CA VAL A 188 -1.48 10.95 -7.53
C VAL A 188 -2.73 11.17 -6.65
N HIS A 189 -2.69 12.17 -5.76
CA HIS A 189 -3.75 12.51 -4.82
C HIS A 189 -4.73 13.57 -5.34
N LYS A 190 -4.54 14.13 -6.54
CA LYS A 190 -5.46 15.11 -7.15
C LYS A 190 -6.95 14.72 -7.09
N PRO A 191 -7.36 13.45 -7.26
CA PRO A 191 -8.77 13.06 -7.14
C PRO A 191 -9.33 13.07 -5.71
N VAL A 192 -8.48 13.15 -4.69
CA VAL A 192 -8.90 13.18 -3.28
C VAL A 192 -9.40 14.59 -2.96
N ALA A 193 -10.70 14.70 -2.68
CA ALA A 193 -11.33 15.97 -2.36
C ALA A 193 -10.61 16.68 -1.20
N LEU A 194 -10.32 17.97 -1.37
CA LEU A 194 -9.69 18.82 -0.35
C LEU A 194 -8.27 18.38 0.08
N TYR A 195 -7.57 17.53 -0.70
CA TYR A 195 -6.21 17.11 -0.36
C TYR A 195 -5.21 18.24 -0.50
N ALA A 196 -5.18 18.91 -1.66
CA ALA A 196 -4.27 20.03 -1.93
C ALA A 196 -4.49 21.23 -0.98
N GLU A 197 -5.72 21.44 -0.52
CA GLU A 197 -6.08 22.54 0.38
C GLU A 197 -5.61 22.33 1.84
N HIS A 198 -5.34 21.07 2.23
CA HIS A 198 -5.04 20.72 3.61
C HIS A 198 -3.63 20.15 3.83
N ILE A 199 -2.97 19.66 2.77
CA ILE A 199 -1.68 18.97 2.85
C ILE A 199 -0.64 19.54 1.86
N GLY A 200 -1.08 20.31 0.85
CA GLY A 200 -0.19 20.98 -0.12
C GLY A 200 0.46 22.25 0.42
#